data_AF-A0AAP8GFT9-F1
#
_entry.id   AF-A0AAP8GFT9-F1
#
_cell.length_a   1.000
_cell.length_b   1.000
_cell.length_c   1.000
_cell.angle_alpha   90.00
_cell.angle_beta   90.00
_cell.angle_gamma   90.00
#
_symmetry.space_group_name_H-M   'P 1'
#
loop_
_entity.id
_entity.type
_entity.pdbx_description
1 polymer ?
#
loop_
_entity_poly.entity_id
_entity_poly.type
_entity_poly.pdbx_seq_one_letter_code
_entity_poly.pdbx_strand_id
1 'polypeptide(L)'
;PFTGEIVGYLDTENPFSLYPQTINKLLIESEHLTVARQKQLISGFNVNSFGDVDLTIKQLRNIKSEDEISKIRKAAELADKCIEIGVSYLKEGVTEREVVNHIEQTIKQYGVN
;
A
#
# COMPACT_ATOMS: atom_id res chain seq x y z
N PRO A 1 -3.17 19.75 1.19
CA PRO A 1 -2.27 19.48 0.04
C PRO A 1 -0.81 19.59 0.45
N PHE A 2 0.07 18.73 -0.07
CA PHE A 2 1.51 18.86 0.16
C PHE A 2 2.03 20.11 -0.57
N THR A 3 2.83 20.93 0.12
CA THR A 3 3.35 22.21 -0.40
C THR A 3 4.86 22.18 -0.64
N GLY A 4 5.49 21.02 -0.51
CA GLY A 4 6.93 20.86 -0.71
C GLY A 4 7.31 20.68 -2.18
N GLU A 5 8.61 20.71 -2.43
CA GLU A 5 9.20 20.39 -3.73
C GLU A 5 9.15 18.88 -3.99
N ILE A 6 8.81 18.49 -5.21
CA ILE A 6 8.78 17.09 -5.65
C ILE A 6 9.95 16.89 -6.61
N VAL A 7 10.90 16.05 -6.22
CA VAL A 7 12.06 15.68 -7.04
C VAL A 7 11.89 14.23 -7.52
N GLY A 8 11.73 14.06 -8.83
CA GLY A 8 11.73 12.75 -9.49
C GLY A 8 13.14 12.31 -9.89
N TYR A 9 13.32 11.03 -10.19
CA TYR A 9 14.58 10.47 -10.69
C TYR A 9 14.31 9.37 -11.72
N LEU A 10 15.20 9.21 -12.70
CA LEU A 10 15.17 8.11 -13.66
C LEU A 10 15.82 6.85 -13.07
N ASP A 11 15.49 5.68 -13.59
CA ASP A 11 16.07 4.40 -13.14
C ASP A 11 17.60 4.33 -13.31
N THR A 12 18.15 5.17 -14.19
CA THR A 12 19.60 5.30 -14.44
C THR A 12 20.30 6.28 -13.49
N GLU A 13 19.56 6.99 -12.65
CA GLU A 13 20.08 8.03 -11.76
C GLU A 13 20.19 7.54 -10.31
N ASN A 14 21.14 8.12 -9.57
CA ASN A 14 21.21 7.92 -8.12
C ASN A 14 20.33 8.96 -7.42
N PRO A 15 19.22 8.55 -6.76
CA PRO A 15 18.30 9.49 -6.12
C PRO A 15 18.95 10.30 -4.99
N PHE A 16 19.95 9.76 -4.29
CA PHE A 16 20.62 10.43 -3.18
C PHE A 16 21.55 11.56 -3.65
N SER A 17 21.99 11.52 -4.91
CA SER A 17 22.83 12.56 -5.50
C SER A 17 22.02 13.76 -6.00
N LEU A 18 20.74 13.57 -6.31
CA LEU A 18 19.84 14.62 -6.79
C LEU A 18 19.40 15.57 -5.66
N TYR A 19 19.37 15.07 -4.42
CA TYR A 19 19.02 15.85 -3.25
C TYR A 19 20.01 15.57 -2.11
N PRO A 20 21.22 16.14 -2.18
CA PRO A 20 22.27 15.87 -1.21
C PRO A 20 21.90 16.47 0.15
N GLN A 21 21.70 15.61 1.16
CA GLN A 21 21.42 16.02 2.53
C GLN A 21 22.10 15.12 3.54
N THR A 22 22.28 15.63 4.76
CA THR A 22 22.75 14.86 5.90
C THR A 22 21.65 14.81 6.95
N ILE A 23 21.22 13.60 7.31
CA ILE A 23 20.14 13.36 8.26
C ILE A 23 20.67 12.52 9.40
N ASN A 24 20.89 13.10 10.58
CA ASN A 24 21.49 12.38 11.72
C ASN A 24 20.58 11.26 12.28
N LYS A 25 19.28 11.52 12.40
CA LYS A 25 18.28 10.56 12.89
C LYS A 25 17.09 10.51 11.94
N LEU A 26 16.70 9.31 11.53
CA LEU A 26 15.57 9.08 10.64
C LEU A 26 14.52 8.18 11.32
N LEU A 27 13.26 8.60 11.29
CA LEU A 27 12.15 7.75 11.72
C LEU A 27 11.62 6.96 10.53
N ILE A 28 11.39 5.66 10.71
CA ILE A 28 11.03 4.72 9.63
C ILE A 28 9.87 3.81 10.06
N GLU A 29 9.08 3.36 9.10
CA GLU A 29 8.17 2.21 9.28
C GLU A 29 9.03 0.93 9.27
N SER A 30 9.45 0.49 10.46
CA SER A 30 10.44 -0.57 10.67
C SER A 30 9.94 -1.94 10.22
N GLU A 31 8.62 -2.15 10.26
CA GLU A 31 7.95 -3.37 9.76
C GLU A 31 7.95 -3.47 8.23
N HIS A 32 8.24 -2.36 7.52
CA HIS A 32 8.13 -2.25 6.07
C HIS A 32 9.45 -1.91 5.36
N LEU A 33 10.41 -1.31 6.06
CA LEU A 33 11.70 -0.94 5.46
C LEU A 33 12.59 -2.17 5.27
N THR A 34 12.99 -2.44 4.04
CA THR A 34 13.96 -3.50 3.77
C THR A 34 15.37 -3.12 4.23
N VAL A 35 16.16 -4.12 4.65
CA VAL A 35 17.56 -3.93 5.03
C VAL A 35 18.39 -3.31 3.91
N ALA A 36 18.11 -3.69 2.65
CA ALA A 36 18.78 -3.12 1.49
C ALA A 36 18.53 -1.61 1.38
N ARG A 37 17.28 -1.18 1.56
CA ARG A 37 16.92 0.24 1.52
C ARG A 37 17.50 1.02 2.70
N GLN A 38 17.54 0.42 3.89
CA GLN A 38 18.18 1.02 5.07
C GLN A 38 19.66 1.31 4.81
N LYS A 39 20.41 0.37 4.24
CA LYS A 39 21.83 0.58 3.91
C LYS A 39 22.04 1.73 2.94
N GLN A 40 21.19 1.83 1.91
CA GLN A 40 21.21 2.94 0.97
C GLN A 40 20.95 4.30 1.65
N LEU A 41 20.01 4.35 2.61
CA LEU A 41 19.72 5.57 3.37
C LEU A 41 20.90 5.99 4.25
N ILE A 42 21.56 5.03 4.92
CA ILE A 42 22.77 5.28 5.72
C ILE A 42 23.85 5.92 4.84
N SER A 43 24.15 5.32 3.69
CA SER A 43 25.20 5.84 2.79
C SER A 43 24.80 7.13 2.08
N GLY A 44 23.53 7.26 1.70
CA GLY A 44 23.03 8.37 0.90
C GLY A 44 22.85 9.66 1.70
N PHE A 45 22.48 9.54 2.99
CA PHE A 45 22.18 10.68 3.85
C PHE A 45 23.01 10.73 5.14
N ASN A 46 24.05 9.88 5.28
CA ASN A 46 24.89 9.79 6.48
C ASN A 46 24.05 9.59 7.78
N VAL A 47 23.08 8.67 7.72
CA VAL A 47 22.17 8.40 8.85
C VAL A 47 22.89 7.63 9.95
N ASN A 48 22.91 8.20 11.15
CA ASN A 48 23.59 7.60 12.32
C ASN A 48 22.64 6.79 13.21
N SER A 49 21.35 7.12 13.20
CA SER A 49 20.36 6.43 14.05
C SER A 49 18.99 6.36 13.40
N PHE A 50 18.27 5.29 13.70
CA PHE A 50 16.89 5.10 13.28
C PHE A 50 15.96 5.10 14.49
N GLY A 51 14.72 5.53 14.29
CA GLY A 51 13.62 5.32 15.22
C GLY A 51 12.41 4.75 14.50
N ASP A 52 11.51 4.17 15.27
CA ASP A 52 10.26 3.58 14.78
C ASP A 52 9.15 4.64 14.75
N VAL A 53 8.31 4.62 13.71
CA VAL A 53 7.12 5.48 13.58
C VAL A 53 5.83 4.68 13.34
N ASP A 54 5.90 3.34 13.33
CA ASP A 54 4.80 2.45 12.96
C ASP A 54 3.58 2.68 13.84
N LEU A 55 3.75 2.82 15.16
CA LEU A 55 2.63 3.06 16.08
C LEU A 55 1.96 4.42 15.83
N THR A 56 2.74 5.47 15.57
CA THR A 56 2.20 6.81 15.28
C THR A 56 1.39 6.79 13.99
N ILE A 57 1.90 6.15 12.94
CA ILE A 57 1.16 5.99 11.67
C ILE A 57 -0.10 5.14 11.87
N LYS A 58 -0.03 4.05 12.64
CA LYS A 58 -1.20 3.21 12.99
C LYS A 58 -2.28 4.02 13.71
N GLN A 59 -1.92 4.87 14.67
CA GLN A 59 -2.85 5.75 15.37
C GLN A 59 -3.52 6.77 14.44
N LEU A 60 -2.75 7.39 13.54
CA LEU A 60 -3.30 8.31 12.54
C LEU A 60 -4.28 7.60 11.61
N ARG A 61 -3.97 6.38 11.17
CA ARG A 61 -4.84 5.56 10.31
C ARG A 61 -6.09 5.05 11.03
N ASN A 62 -6.18 5.13 12.36
CA ASN A 62 -7.33 4.61 13.11
C ASN A 62 -8.59 5.48 12.93
N ILE A 63 -8.40 6.80 12.78
CA ILE A 63 -9.50 7.74 12.51
C ILE A 63 -9.57 7.98 11.00
N LYS A 64 -10.70 7.65 10.39
CA LYS A 64 -10.90 7.80 8.94
C LYS A 64 -11.52 9.15 8.60
N SER A 65 -11.05 9.74 7.51
CA SER A 65 -11.74 10.85 6.86
C SER A 65 -13.01 10.38 6.13
N GLU A 66 -13.94 11.29 5.85
CA GLU A 66 -15.17 10.97 5.12
C GLU A 66 -14.91 10.37 3.73
N ASP A 67 -13.87 10.85 3.04
CA ASP A 67 -13.46 10.29 1.74
C ASP A 67 -12.94 8.84 1.87
N GLU A 68 -12.14 8.54 2.90
CA GLU A 68 -11.73 7.17 3.20
C GLU A 68 -12.92 6.28 3.55
N ILE A 69 -13.87 6.77 4.35
CA ILE A 69 -15.09 6.03 4.71
C ILE A 69 -15.91 5.74 3.45
N SER A 70 -16.06 6.70 2.55
CA SER A 70 -16.76 6.52 1.27
C SER A 70 -16.10 5.43 0.42
N LYS A 71 -14.77 5.41 0.34
CA LYS A 71 -14.01 4.37 -0.38
C LYS A 71 -14.17 3.00 0.25
N ILE A 72 -14.13 2.91 1.58
CA ILE A 72 -14.33 1.64 2.32
C ILE A 72 -15.75 1.11 2.09
N ARG A 73 -16.78 1.96 2.14
CA ARG A 73 -18.16 1.56 1.82
C ARG A 73 -18.24 1.02 0.40
N LYS A 74 -17.61 1.69 -0.57
CA LYS A 74 -17.60 1.20 -1.95
C LYS A 74 -16.91 -0.16 -2.09
N ALA A 75 -15.81 -0.37 -1.39
CA ALA A 75 -15.14 -1.66 -1.35
C ALA A 75 -16.02 -2.75 -0.70
N ALA A 76 -16.77 -2.42 0.35
CA ALA A 76 -17.71 -3.35 0.98
C ALA A 76 -18.87 -3.73 0.03
N GLU A 77 -19.45 -2.78 -0.70
CA GLU A 77 -20.47 -3.06 -1.73
C GLU A 77 -19.96 -4.04 -2.81
N LEU A 78 -18.68 -3.90 -3.20
CA LEU A 78 -18.05 -4.81 -4.16
C LEU A 78 -17.82 -6.19 -3.55
N ALA A 79 -17.47 -6.28 -2.26
CA ALA A 79 -17.36 -7.55 -1.55
C ALA A 79 -18.72 -8.26 -1.46
N ASP A 80 -19.80 -7.54 -1.18
CA ASP A 80 -21.17 -8.09 -1.21
C ASP A 80 -21.50 -8.62 -2.61
N LYS A 81 -21.10 -7.91 -3.67
CA LYS A 81 -21.27 -8.37 -5.05
C LYS A 81 -20.49 -9.67 -5.32
N CYS A 82 -19.28 -9.81 -4.80
CA CYS A 82 -18.51 -11.05 -4.90
C CYS A 82 -19.25 -12.25 -4.27
N ILE A 83 -19.93 -12.03 -3.15
CA ILE A 83 -20.75 -13.06 -2.50
C ILE A 83 -21.92 -13.45 -3.41
N GLU A 84 -22.65 -12.49 -3.97
CA GLU A 84 -23.76 -12.77 -4.91
C GLU A 84 -23.29 -13.59 -6.12
N ILE A 85 -22.17 -13.19 -6.73
CA ILE A 85 -21.57 -13.89 -7.87
C ILE A 85 -21.22 -15.33 -7.47
N GLY A 86 -20.53 -15.49 -6.33
CA GLY A 86 -20.15 -16.80 -5.81
C GLY A 86 -21.35 -17.71 -5.58
N VAL A 87 -22.36 -17.22 -4.87
CA VAL A 87 -23.60 -17.98 -4.58
C VAL A 87 -24.31 -18.39 -5.86
N SER A 88 -24.40 -17.49 -6.85
CA SER A 88 -25.04 -17.79 -8.13
C SER A 88 -24.33 -18.85 -8.97
N TYR A 89 -23.03 -19.05 -8.75
CA TYR A 89 -22.20 -20.01 -9.47
C TYR A 89 -22.13 -21.39 -8.79
N LEU A 90 -22.53 -21.48 -7.51
CA LEU A 90 -22.52 -22.73 -6.77
C LEU A 90 -23.50 -23.76 -7.35
N LYS A 91 -22.98 -24.96 -7.61
CA LYS A 91 -23.73 -26.14 -8.07
C LYS A 91 -22.97 -27.41 -7.71
N GLU A 92 -23.66 -28.54 -7.63
CA GLU A 92 -23.00 -29.83 -7.37
C GLU A 92 -21.90 -30.12 -8.41
N GLY A 93 -20.76 -30.60 -7.93
CA GLY A 93 -19.59 -30.93 -8.76
C GLY A 93 -18.66 -29.75 -9.09
N VAL A 94 -18.97 -28.50 -8.69
CA VAL A 94 -18.03 -27.38 -8.80
C VAL A 94 -16.98 -27.43 -7.69
N THR A 95 -15.72 -27.12 -8.01
CA THR A 95 -14.63 -27.03 -7.04
C THR A 95 -14.52 -25.63 -6.44
N GLU A 96 -13.97 -25.53 -5.23
CA GLU A 96 -13.69 -24.23 -4.58
C GLU A 96 -12.85 -23.31 -5.48
N ARG A 97 -11.88 -23.88 -6.21
CA ARG A 97 -11.02 -23.10 -7.11
C ARG A 97 -11.79 -22.52 -8.29
N GLU A 98 -12.72 -23.27 -8.87
CA GLU A 98 -13.55 -22.77 -9.97
C GLU A 98 -14.46 -21.63 -9.50
N VAL A 99 -15.00 -21.72 -8.29
CA VAL A 99 -15.81 -20.64 -7.69
C VAL A 99 -14.96 -19.39 -7.47
N VAL A 100 -13.78 -19.50 -6.87
CA VAL A 100 -12.87 -18.37 -6.66
C VAL A 100 -12.47 -17.72 -7.99
N ASN A 101 -12.05 -18.52 -8.97
CA ASN A 101 -11.67 -18.03 -10.29
C ASN A 101 -12.85 -17.30 -10.97
N HIS A 102 -14.08 -17.82 -10.85
CA HIS A 102 -15.26 -17.18 -11.42
C HIS A 102 -15.56 -15.82 -10.78
N ILE A 103 -15.46 -15.73 -9.44
CA ILE A 103 -15.61 -14.47 -8.71
C ILE A 103 -14.55 -13.45 -9.16
N GLU A 104 -13.27 -13.84 -9.17
CA GLU A 104 -12.16 -12.95 -9.56
C GLU A 104 -12.26 -12.46 -11.00
N GLN A 105 -12.66 -13.31 -11.94
CA GLN A 105 -12.84 -12.91 -13.34
C GLN A 105 -14.04 -11.98 -13.52
N THR A 106 -15.14 -12.25 -12.82
CA THR A 106 -16.36 -11.47 -12.97
C THR A 106 -16.24 -10.11 -12.30
N ILE A 107 -15.65 -10.02 -11.10
CA ILE A 107 -15.52 -8.76 -10.36
C ILE A 107 -14.60 -7.75 -11.07
N LYS A 108 -13.65 -8.22 -11.89
CA LYS A 108 -12.82 -7.34 -12.76
C LYS A 108 -13.64 -6.48 -13.71
N GLN A 109 -14.80 -6.96 -14.16
CA GLN A 109 -15.72 -6.19 -15.01
C GLN A 109 -16.34 -5.00 -14.26
N TYR A 110 -16.32 -5.02 -12.93
CA TYR A 110 -16.80 -3.94 -12.05
C TYR A 110 -15.69 -2.95 -11.68
N GLY A 111 -14.51 -3.04 -12.33
CA GLY A 111 -13.39 -2.12 -12.11
C GLY A 111 -12.49 -2.47 -10.91
N VAL A 112 -12.62 -3.69 -10.37
CA VAL A 112 -11.73 -4.21 -9.32
C VAL A 112 -10.52 -4.85 -9.99
N ASN A 113 -9.33 -4.30 -9.76
CA ASN A 113 -8.08 -4.80 -10.32
C ASN A 113 -7.24 -5.53 -9.28
#